data_AF-A0AAW2SQA1-F1
#
_entry.id   AF-A0AAW2SQA1-F1
#
_cell.length_a   1.000
_cell.length_b   1.000
_cell.length_c   1.000
_cell.angle_alpha   90.00
_cell.angle_beta   90.00
_cell.angle_gamma   90.00
#
_symmetry.space_group_name_H-M   'P 1'
#
loop_
_entity.id
_entity.type
_entity.pdbx_description
1 polymer ?
#
loop_
_entity_poly.entity_id
_entity_poly.type
_entity_poly.pdbx_seq_one_letter_code
_entity_poly.pdbx_strand_id
1 'polypeptide(L)' 'MAPSKTVPQTPYEIWHGKPASYKCLRVWGSPAYVKRVVRDKLDSISSLCRFVGYPKETMGYYFYDLSE' A
#
# COMPACT_ATOMS: atom_id res chain seq x y z
N MET A 1 -21.70 -3.32 12.66
CA MET A 1 -20.99 -2.52 13.68
C MET A 1 -19.51 -2.84 13.56
N ALA A 2 -18.68 -1.91 13.09
CA ALA A 2 -17.23 -2.07 13.15
C ALA A 2 -16.77 -1.74 14.58
N PRO A 3 -15.85 -2.51 15.18
CA PRO A 3 -15.33 -2.19 16.50
C PRO A 3 -14.61 -0.84 16.43
N SER A 4 -15.11 0.17 17.17
CA SER A 4 -14.52 1.52 17.21
C SER A 4 -13.59 1.75 18.41
N LYS A 5 -13.48 0.77 19.31
CA LYS A 5 -12.57 0.86 20.45
C LYS A 5 -11.15 0.56 20.01
N THR A 6 -10.27 1.53 20.18
CA THR A 6 -8.82 1.36 20.01
C THR A 6 -8.33 0.36 21.04
N VAL A 7 -7.89 -0.81 20.57
CA VAL A 7 -7.20 -1.81 21.39
C VAL A 7 -5.70 -1.56 21.31
N PRO A 8 -4.96 -1.68 22.43
CA PRO A 8 -3.53 -1.41 22.47
C PRO A 8 -2.69 -2.46 21.72
N GLN A 9 -3.28 -3.64 21.45
CA GLN A 9 -2.63 -4.75 20.77
C GLN A 9 -3.35 -5.07 19.47
N THR A 10 -2.58 -5.44 18.46
CA THR A 10 -3.12 -5.91 17.18
C THR A 10 -3.73 -7.31 17.33
N PRO A 11 -4.74 -7.70 16.52
CA PRO A 11 -5.26 -9.06 16.54
C PRO A 11 -4.16 -10.12 16.34
N TYR A 12 -3.14 -9.83 15.53
CA TYR A 12 -2.00 -10.73 15.32
C TYR A 12 -1.23 -11.02 16.61
N GLU A 13 -0.97 -9.98 17.42
CA GLU A 13 -0.27 -10.11 18.70
C GLU A 13 -1.08 -10.93 19.70
N ILE A 14 -2.40 -10.73 19.75
CA ILE A 14 -3.30 -11.48 20.63
C ILE A 14 -3.28 -12.97 20.26
N TRP A 15 -3.33 -13.30 18.97
CA TRP A 15 -3.37 -14.69 18.50
C TRP A 15 -2.03 -15.42 18.61
N HIS A 16 -0.92 -14.71 18.40
CA HIS A 16 0.41 -15.33 18.26
C HIS A 16 1.36 -15.04 19.43
N GLY A 17 0.97 -14.21 20.39
CA GLY A 17 1.76 -13.84 21.57
C GLY A 17 3.04 -13.07 21.24
N LYS A 18 3.20 -12.57 20.01
CA LYS A 18 4.37 -11.83 19.53
C LYS A 18 4.00 -10.77 18.50
N PRO A 19 4.76 -9.68 18.39
CA PRO A 19 4.55 -8.67 17.34
C PRO A 19 4.74 -9.27 15.94
N ALA A 20 3.97 -8.75 14.98
CA ALA A 20 4.11 -9.12 13.59
C ALA A 20 5.50 -8.71 13.07
N SER A 21 6.16 -9.61 12.34
CA SER A 21 7.42 -9.29 11.67
C SER A 21 7.16 -8.55 10.38
N TYR A 22 7.52 -7.27 10.33
CA TYR A 22 7.44 -6.45 9.11
C TYR A 22 8.68 -6.54 8.22
N LYS A 23 9.63 -7.46 8.51
CA LYS A 23 10.86 -7.64 7.73
C LYS A 23 10.63 -7.88 6.24
N CYS A 24 9.47 -8.44 5.88
CA CYS A 24 9.08 -8.71 4.49
C CYS A 24 8.41 -7.51 3.80
N LEU A 25 7.96 -6.50 4.55
CA LEU A 25 7.37 -5.30 3.96
C LEU A 25 8.48 -4.41 3.41
N ARG A 26 8.62 -4.40 2.09
CA ARG A 26 9.50 -3.45 1.40
C ARG A 26 8.69 -2.21 1.04
N VAL A 27 8.96 -1.09 1.70
CA VAL A 27 8.36 0.22 1.38
C VAL A 27 8.79 0.69 -0.01
N TRP A 28 10.04 0.42 -0.39
CA TRP A 28 10.55 0.75 -1.71
C TRP A 28 10.65 -0.50 -2.57
N GLY A 29 10.27 -0.39 -3.85
CA GLY A 29 10.53 -1.48 -4.78
C GLY A 29 9.46 -2.58 -4.79
N SER A 30 8.30 -2.41 -4.15
CA SER A 30 7.19 -3.35 -4.39
C SER A 30 6.51 -3.03 -5.73
N PRO A 31 6.21 -4.03 -6.59
CA PRO A 31 5.33 -3.80 -7.73
C PRO A 31 3.93 -3.45 -7.24
N ALA A 32 3.29 -2.49 -7.89
CA ALA A 32 1.94 -2.05 -7.58
C ALA A 32 1.19 -1.69 -8.88
N TYR A 33 -0.09 -2.04 -8.96
CA TYR A 33 -0.95 -1.63 -10.06
C TYR A 33 -1.66 -0.33 -9.70
N VAL A 34 -1.34 0.75 -10.41
CA VAL A 34 -1.91 2.08 -10.17
C VAL A 34 -2.96 2.37 -11.24
N LYS A 35 -4.14 2.79 -10.81
CA LYS A 35 -5.23 3.15 -11.74
C LYS A 35 -4.82 4.39 -12.54
N ARG A 36 -4.94 4.30 -13.87
CA ARG A 36 -4.68 5.43 -14.77
C ARG A 36 -5.83 6.44 -14.67
N VAL A 37 -5.49 7.73 -14.48
CA VAL A 37 -6.49 8.81 -14.37
C VAL A 37 -7.08 9.15 -15.73
N VAL A 38 -6.23 9.26 -16.75
CA VAL A 38 -6.60 9.55 -18.14
C VAL A 38 -6.47 8.25 -18.94
N ARG A 39 -7.56 7.75 -19.53
CA ARG A 39 -7.56 6.53 -20.33
C ARG A 39 -8.59 6.61 -21.46
N ASP A 40 -8.28 6.03 -22.61
CA ASP A 40 -9.27 5.77 -23.64
C ASP A 40 -10.05 4.48 -23.36
N LYS A 41 -11.12 4.25 -24.12
CA LYS A 41 -12.05 3.13 -23.90
C LYS A 41 -11.39 1.75 -24.05
N LEU A 42 -10.28 1.67 -24.78
CA LEU A 42 -9.54 0.42 -25.05
C LEU A 42 -8.22 0.31 -24.28
N ASP A 43 -7.83 1.34 -23.53
CA ASP A 43 -6.57 1.33 -22.78
C ASP A 43 -6.65 0.47 -21.52
N SER A 44 -5.48 0.05 -21.05
CA SER A 44 -5.37 -0.62 -19.76
C SER A 44 -5.89 0.27 -18.63
N ILE A 45 -6.63 -0.34 -17.70
CA ILE A 45 -7.22 0.38 -16.55
C ILE A 45 -6.13 0.85 -15.57
N SER A 46 -5.01 0.14 -15.53
CA SER A 46 -3.90 0.36 -14.60
C SER A 46 -2.56 0.16 -15.27
N SER A 47 -1.55 0.87 -14.78
CA SER A 47 -0.13 0.67 -15.10
C SER A 47 0.58 -0.06 -13.96
N LEU A 48 1.59 -0.86 -14.31
CA LEU A 48 2.49 -1.47 -13.34
C LEU A 48 3.54 -0.43 -12.95
N CYS A 49 3.54 -0.01 -11.70
CA CYS A 49 4.48 0.95 -11.14
C CYS A 49 5.25 0.35 -9.98
N ARG A 50 6.31 1.04 -9.55
CA ARG A 50 7.04 0.72 -8.34
C ARG A 50 6.59 1.59 -7.18
N PHE A 51 6.18 0.97 -6.08
CA PHE A 51 5.90 1.70 -4.84
C PHE A 51 7.20 2.28 -4.25
N VAL A 52 7.18 3.57 -3.96
CA VAL A 52 8.33 4.32 -3.43
C VAL A 52 8.14 4.58 -1.94
N GLY A 53 6.92 4.95 -1.51
CA GLY A 53 6.62 5.26 -0.12
C GLY A 53 5.43 6.19 0.05
N TYR A 54 5.36 6.82 1.22
CA TYR A 54 4.27 7.72 1.61
C TYR A 54 4.73 9.18 1.57
N PRO A 55 3.88 10.12 1.14
CA PRO A 55 4.16 11.55 1.25
C PRO A 55 4.24 11.97 2.72
N LYS A 56 5.15 12.90 3.01
CA LYS A 56 5.33 13.43 4.38
C LYS A 56 4.19 14.34 4.82
N GLU A 57 3.57 15.04 3.88
CA GLU A 57 2.65 16.16 4.14
C GLU A 57 1.22 15.92 3.66
N THR A 58 0.99 14.85 2.90
CA THR A 58 -0.32 14.56 2.31
C THR A 58 -0.68 13.09 2.48
N MET A 59 -1.99 12.83 2.57
CA MET A 59 -2.50 11.46 2.55
C MET A 59 -2.42 10.95 1.10
N GLY A 60 -1.51 10.02 0.84
CA GLY A 60 -1.31 9.48 -0.50
C GLY A 60 -0.18 8.46 -0.55
N TYR A 61 0.25 8.17 -1.78
CA TYR A 61 1.30 7.21 -2.09
C TYR A 61 2.17 7.74 -3.22
N TYR A 62 3.47 7.53 -3.15
CA TYR A 62 4.39 7.77 -4.26
C TYR A 62 4.64 6.49 -5.04
N PHE A 63 4.49 6.60 -6.36
CA PHE A 63 4.77 5.55 -7.31
C PHE A 63 5.74 6.07 -8.37
N TYR A 64 6.66 5.21 -8.80
CA TYR A 64 7.54 5.45 -9.93
C TYR A 64 7.05 4.62 -11.11
N ASP A 65 6.75 5.26 -12.23
CA ASP A 65 6.40 4.56 -13.46
C ASP A 65 7.66 3.94 -14.07
N LEU A 66 7.58 2.67 -14.46
CA LEU A 66 8.69 1.94 -15.09
C LEU A 66 8.64 1.99 -16.62
N SER A 67 7.60 2.61 -17.19
CA SER A 67 7.35 2.68 -18.63
C SER A 67 7.84 3.96 -19.31
N GLU A 68 8.48 4.87 -18.57
CA GLU A 68 9.28 5.98 -19.13
C GLU A 68 10.73 5.59 -19.39
#